data_AF-A0A3N0WVR4-F1
#
_entry.id   AF-A0A3N0WVR4-F1
#
_cell.length_a   1.000
_cell.length_b   1.000
_cell.length_c   1.000
_cell.angle_alpha   90.00
_cell.angle_beta   90.00
_cell.angle_gamma   90.00
#
_symmetry.space_group_name_H-M   'P 1'
#
loop_
_entity.id
_entity.type
_entity.pdbx_description
1 polymer ?
#
loop_
_entity_poly.entity_id
_entity_poly.type
_entity_poly.pdbx_seq_one_letter_code
_entity_poly.pdbx_strand_id
1 'polypeptide(L)' 'MNIKSKKFAVIAAITFVILFLFNYIGNDMPDKLERALMTAVAGVIGLTIGMWFVYRNSKDDTHHDFD' A
#
# COMPACT_ATOMS: atom_id res chain seq x y z
N MET A 1 -9.94 9.14 0.44
CA MET A 1 -9.23 9.11 1.74
C MET A 1 -7.94 9.91 1.59
N ASN A 2 -7.63 10.86 2.49
CA ASN A 2 -6.41 11.65 2.36
C ASN A 2 -5.19 10.76 2.64
N ILE A 3 -4.15 10.78 1.79
CA ILE A 3 -2.91 10.01 1.99
C ILE A 3 -2.20 10.36 3.30
N LYS A 4 -2.40 11.58 3.80
CA LYS A 4 -1.90 12.01 5.13
C LYS A 4 -2.81 11.62 6.30
N SER A 5 -3.88 10.87 6.05
CA SER A 5 -4.82 10.46 7.11
C SER A 5 -4.19 9.41 8.02
N LYS A 6 -4.42 9.53 9.33
CA LYS A 6 -4.08 8.49 10.32
C LYS A 6 -4.64 7.12 9.92
N LYS A 7 -5.82 7.08 9.29
CA LYS A 7 -6.43 5.83 8.80
C LYS A 7 -5.58 5.15 7.73
N PHE A 8 -4.97 5.91 6.82
CA PHE A 8 -4.09 5.36 5.80
C PHE A 8 -2.80 4.81 6.41
N ALA A 9 -2.19 5.55 7.34
CA ALA A 9 -1.00 5.09 8.04
C ALA A 9 -1.25 3.76 8.79
N VAL A 10 -2.41 3.60 9.45
CA VAL A 10 -2.79 2.36 10.12
C VAL A 10 -2.94 1.21 9.11
N ILE A 11 -3.63 1.43 7.99
CA ILE A 11 -3.80 0.40 6.94
C ILE A 11 -2.44 0.01 6.35
N ALA A 12 -1.59 0.98 6.01
CA ALA A 12 -0.25 0.74 5.48
C ALA A 12 0.62 -0.06 6.47
N ALA A 13 0.57 0.26 7.77
CA ALA A 13 1.30 -0.49 8.78
C ALA A 13 0.80 -1.94 8.93
N ILE A 14 -0.52 -2.15 8.92
CA ILE A 14 -1.11 -3.50 8.98
C ILE A 14 -0.71 -4.30 7.74
N THR A 15 -0.83 -3.71 6.53
CA THR A 15 -0.42 -4.39 5.30
C THR A 15 1.06 -4.73 5.29
N PHE A 16 1.92 -3.83 5.78
CA PHE A 16 3.35 -4.11 5.94
C PHE A 16 3.58 -5.36 6.80
N VAL A 17 2.96 -5.41 7.99
CA VAL A 17 3.11 -6.54 8.92
C VAL A 17 2.62 -7.84 8.30
N ILE A 18 1.48 -7.84 7.61
CA ILE A 18 0.94 -9.02 6.95
C ILE A 18 1.91 -9.52 5.87
N LEU A 19 2.36 -8.64 4.97
CA LEU A 19 3.27 -9.03 3.88
C LEU A 19 4.63 -9.47 4.39
N PHE A 20 5.16 -8.80 5.41
CA PHE A 20 6.41 -9.16 6.05
C PHE A 20 6.32 -10.55 6.68
N LEU A 21 5.32 -10.79 7.53
CA LEU A 21 5.15 -12.08 8.20
C LEU A 21 4.86 -13.21 7.22
N PHE A 22 4.05 -12.95 6.19
CA PHE A 22 3.75 -13.93 5.14
C PHE A 22 5.00 -14.35 4.36
N ASN A 23 5.97 -13.46 4.16
CA ASN A 23 7.20 -13.76 3.42
C ASN A 23 8.34 -14.26 4.32
N TYR A 24 8.29 -13.92 5.61
CA TYR A 24 9.31 -14.27 6.60
C TYR A 24 9.07 -15.64 7.26
N ILE A 25 7.81 -15.93 7.65
CA ILE A 25 7.47 -17.18 8.34
C ILE A 25 7.51 -18.34 7.35
N GLY A 26 8.16 -19.45 7.75
CA GLY A 26 8.29 -20.65 6.92
C GLY A 26 9.29 -20.54 5.76
N ASN A 27 10.07 -19.47 5.72
CA ASN A 27 11.14 -19.28 4.75
C ASN A 27 12.49 -19.66 5.37
N ASP A 28 13.13 -20.69 4.83
CA ASP A 28 14.42 -21.22 5.32
C ASP A 28 15.63 -20.70 4.52
N MET A 29 15.41 -19.80 3.56
CA MET A 29 16.49 -19.18 2.81
C MET A 29 17.32 -18.23 3.70
N PRO A 30 18.64 -18.11 3.44
CA PRO A 30 19.51 -17.21 4.20
C PRO A 30 19.07 -15.74 4.10
N ASP A 31 18.53 -15.32 2.95
CA ASP A 31 18.17 -13.92 2.67
C ASP A 31 16.71 -13.58 3.03
N LYS A 32 16.04 -14.43 3.83
CA LYS A 32 14.61 -14.29 4.14
C LYS A 32 14.21 -12.95 4.75
N LEU A 33 15.09 -12.34 5.55
CA LEU A 33 14.82 -11.04 6.18
C LEU A 33 14.78 -9.93 5.12
N GLU A 34 15.79 -9.87 4.26
CA GLU A 34 15.85 -8.90 3.17
C GLU A 34 14.66 -9.07 2.22
N ARG A 35 14.37 -10.32 1.84
CA ARG A 35 13.27 -10.63 0.93
C ARG A 35 11.91 -10.25 1.51
N ALA A 36 11.69 -10.49 2.80
CA ALA A 36 10.47 -10.10 3.48
C ALA A 36 10.33 -8.58 3.60
N LEU A 37 11.43 -7.87 3.92
CA LEU A 37 11.45 -6.41 3.95
C LEU A 37 11.15 -5.81 2.58
N MET A 38 11.83 -6.27 1.53
CA MET A 38 11.60 -5.78 0.17
C MET A 38 10.16 -6.00 -0.29
N THR A 39 9.62 -7.19 -0.01
CA THR A 39 8.23 -7.53 -0.37
C THR A 39 7.24 -6.62 0.35
N ALA A 40 7.42 -6.44 1.67
CA ALA A 40 6.54 -5.60 2.47
C ALA A 40 6.62 -4.11 2.08
N VAL A 41 7.83 -3.58 1.85
CA VAL A 41 8.06 -2.20 1.39
C VAL A 41 7.45 -1.98 0.01
N ALA A 42 7.71 -2.88 -0.95
CA ALA A 42 7.15 -2.78 -2.30
C ALA A 42 5.61 -2.81 -2.28
N GLY A 43 5.02 -3.66 -1.42
CA GLY A 43 3.57 -3.72 -1.23
C GLY A 43 3.00 -2.40 -0.71
N VAL A 44 3.62 -1.78 0.30
CA VAL A 44 3.17 -0.48 0.84
C VAL A 44 3.34 0.65 -0.18
N ILE A 45 4.42 0.65 -0.97
CA ILE A 45 4.62 1.62 -2.05
C ILE A 45 3.51 1.47 -3.10
N GLY A 46 3.22 0.25 -3.54
CA GLY A 46 2.12 -0.02 -4.48
C GLY A 46 0.76 0.45 -3.94
N LEU A 47 0.48 0.21 -2.66
CA LEU A 47 -0.73 0.70 -1.98
C LEU A 47 -0.81 2.23 -1.96
N THR A 48 0.31 2.89 -1.71
CA THR A 48 0.42 4.35 -1.68
C THR A 48 0.18 4.95 -3.06
N ILE A 49 0.81 4.39 -4.10
CA ILE A 49 0.62 4.81 -5.50
C ILE A 49 -0.82 4.57 -5.95
N GLY A 50 -1.38 3.39 -5.67
CA GLY A 50 -2.76 3.06 -6.01
C GLY A 50 -3.76 4.03 -5.37
N MET A 51 -3.56 4.36 -4.09
CA MET A 51 -4.40 5.34 -3.41
C MET A 51 -4.20 6.76 -3.95
N TRP A 52 -2.99 7.13 -4.35
CA TRP A 52 -2.71 8.41 -4.99
C TRP A 52 -3.42 8.53 -6.34
N PHE A 53 -3.39 7.47 -7.16
CA PHE A 53 -4.09 7.41 -8.44
C PHE A 53 -5.61 7.56 -8.25
N VAL A 54 -6.20 6.81 -7.31
CA VAL A 54 -7.63 6.92 -6.98
C VAL A 54 -7.98 8.33 -6.49
N TYR A 55 -7.14 8.94 -5.64
CA TYR A 55 -7.35 10.30 -5.15
C TYR A 55 -7.26 11.35 -6.27
N ARG A 56 -6.35 11.16 -7.23
CA ARG A 56 -6.22 12.04 -8.40
C ARG A 56 -7.42 11.90 -9.33
N ASN A 57 -7.86 10.69 -9.62
CA ASN A 57 -9.01 10.44 -10.49
C ASN A 57 -10.33 10.90 -9.86
N SER A 58 -10.44 10.84 -8.52
CA SER A 58 -11.60 11.37 -7.78
C SER A 58 -11.68 12.90 -7.76
N LYS A 59 -10.69 13.61 -8.31
CA LYS A 59 -10.65 15.08 -8.45
C LYS A 59 -10.83 15.57 -9.89
N ASP A 60 -10.87 14.65 -10.86
CA ASP A 60 -11.35 14.97 -12.20
C ASP A 60 -12.88 15.00 -12.15
N ASP A 61 -13.42 16.12 -11.68
CA ASP A 61 -14.84 16.48 -11.79
C ASP A 61 -15.15 16.89 -13.24
N THR A 62 -14.88 16.03 -14.21
CA THR A 62 -15.70 15.99 -15.43
C THR A 62 -16.97 15.20 -15.12
N HIS A 63 -17.71 15.64 -14.10
CA HIS A 63 -19.16 15.54 -14.17
C HIS A 63 -19.54 16.54 -15.26
N HIS A 64 -19.69 16.03 -16.49
CA HIS A 64 -20.62 16.67 -17.41
C HIS A 64 -22.00 16.51 -16.75
N ASP A 65 -22.37 17.45 -15.89
CA ASP A 65 -23.77 17.77 -15.68
C ASP A 65 -24.28 18.25 -17.04
N PHE A 66 -24.78 17.29 -17.84
CA PHE A 66 -25.59 17.59 -19.00
C PHE A 66 -26.95 18.05 -18.45
N ASP A 67 -27.09 19.36 -18.27
CA ASP A 67 -28.40 20.03 -18.35
C ASP A 67 -28.90 20.00 -19.81
#